data_AF-A0A7C1WUR7-F1
#
_entry.id   AF-A0A7C1WUR7-F1
#
_cell.length_a   1.000
_cell.length_b   1.000
_cell.length_c   1.000
_cell.angle_alpha   90.00
_cell.angle_beta   90.00
_cell.angle_gamma   90.00
#
_symmetry.space_group_name_H-M   'P 1'
#
loop_
_entity.id
_entity.type
_entity.pdbx_description
1 polymer ?
#
loop_
_entity_poly.entity_id
_entity_poly.type
_entity_poly.pdbx_seq_one_letter_code
_entity_poly.pdbx_strand_id
1 'polypeptide(L)' 'MMSNIQEAIEQIPDSIQKVIKENPDSIEIGTPSKGGALKIYGDFNKLDEFKKKIDNAMEIKAYANRDVAVNV' A
#
# COMPACT_ATOMS: atom_id res chain seq x y z
N MET A 1 -40.62 25.01 15.08
CA MET A 1 -39.28 25.60 14.93
C MET A 1 -38.32 24.76 15.76
N MET A 2 -37.30 24.15 15.14
CA MET A 2 -36.29 23.42 15.90
C MET A 2 -35.39 24.41 16.64
N SER A 3 -34.94 24.06 17.85
CA SER A 3 -34.23 24.96 18.75
C SER A 3 -32.77 25.14 18.32
N ASN A 4 -32.24 26.35 18.55
CA ASN A 4 -30.88 26.77 18.16
C ASN A 4 -29.76 25.91 18.78
N ILE A 5 -30.08 25.04 19.75
CA ILE A 5 -29.13 24.08 20.33
C ILE A 5 -28.91 22.89 19.38
N GLN A 6 -29.92 22.50 18.60
CA GLN A 6 -29.82 21.37 17.67
C GLN A 6 -28.93 21.71 16.46
N GLU A 7 -28.96 22.95 15.99
CA GLU A 7 -28.17 23.45 14.85
C GLU A 7 -26.66 23.54 15.17
N ALA A 8 -26.30 23.72 16.45
CA ALA A 8 -24.91 23.82 16.88
C ALA A 8 -24.21 22.44 17.05
N ILE A 9 -24.98 21.36 17.25
CA ILE A 9 -24.44 20.00 17.44
C ILE A 9 -24.12 19.33 16.10
N GLU A 10 -24.71 19.81 15.00
CA GLU A 10 -24.50 19.26 13.65
C GLU A 10 -23.20 19.76 12.99
N GLN A 11 -22.49 20.72 13.60
CA GLN A 11 -21.37 21.38 12.93
C GLN A 11 -19.96 20.96 13.34
N ILE A 12 -19.70 20.21 14.42
CA ILE A 12 -18.33 19.71 14.74
C ILE A 12 -18.44 18.41 15.58
N PRO A 13 -17.86 17.26 15.15
CA PRO A 13 -16.43 17.05 15.35
C PRO A 13 -15.62 16.56 14.15
N ASP A 14 -14.52 17.28 13.95
CA ASP A 14 -13.16 16.77 13.96
C ASP A 14 -12.85 15.61 13.01
N SER A 15 -12.01 15.97 12.02
CA SER A 15 -10.91 15.10 11.62
C SER A 15 -11.33 13.71 11.16
N ILE A 16 -11.98 13.64 10.00
CA ILE A 16 -11.72 12.50 9.10
C ILE A 16 -10.32 12.70 8.49
N GLN A 17 -9.29 12.85 9.34
CA GLN A 17 -8.12 12.03 9.10
C GLN A 17 -8.66 10.62 9.31
N LYS A 18 -9.15 10.03 8.23
CA LYS A 18 -9.12 8.58 8.10
C LYS A 18 -7.63 8.29 8.21
N VAL A 19 -7.13 8.15 9.44
CA VAL A 19 -5.95 7.36 9.73
C VAL A 19 -6.44 5.98 9.35
N ILE A 20 -6.40 5.74 8.06
CA ILE A 20 -6.43 4.44 7.48
C ILE A 20 -5.23 3.80 8.17
N LYS A 21 -5.48 3.09 9.27
CA LYS A 21 -4.59 2.05 9.80
C LYS A 21 -4.57 0.89 8.80
N GLU A 22 -4.47 1.19 7.51
CA GLU A 22 -3.88 0.30 6.53
C GLU A 22 -2.40 0.53 6.78
N ASN A 23 -1.85 -0.10 7.81
CA ASN A 23 -0.51 -0.64 7.65
C ASN A 23 -0.75 -1.93 6.89
N PRO A 24 -0.82 -1.91 5.54
CA PRO A 24 -0.93 -3.13 4.78
C PRO A 24 0.24 -4.01 5.21
N ASP A 25 -0.06 -5.29 5.47
CA ASP A 25 0.96 -6.31 5.61
C ASP A 25 2.00 -6.16 4.50
N SER A 26 3.26 -6.36 4.83
CA SER A 26 4.33 -6.22 3.86
C SER A 26 5.21 -7.45 3.83
N ILE A 27 5.60 -7.85 2.63
CA ILE A 27 6.59 -8.88 2.40
C ILE A 27 7.79 -8.27 1.68
N GLU A 28 8.98 -8.64 2.11
CA GLU A 28 10.23 -8.27 1.45
C GLU A 28 10.86 -9.52 0.85
N ILE A 29 11.14 -9.48 -0.46
CA ILE A 29 11.64 -10.61 -1.22
C ILE A 29 12.99 -10.25 -1.83
N GLY A 30 14.02 -11.00 -1.48
CA GLY A 30 15.39 -10.83 -1.97
C GLY A 30 16.38 -10.51 -0.85
N THR A 31 17.63 -10.21 -1.24
CA THR A 31 18.68 -9.80 -0.29
C THR A 31 19.01 -8.34 -0.52
N PRO A 32 18.73 -7.44 0.43
CA PRO A 32 19.04 -6.01 0.30
C PRO A 32 20.50 -5.75 -0.07
N SER A 33 21.42 -6.50 0.53
CA SER A 33 22.87 -6.38 0.33
C SER A 33 23.35 -6.69 -1.10
N LYS A 34 22.51 -7.32 -1.93
CA LYS A 34 22.83 -7.64 -3.34
C LYS A 34 22.07 -6.77 -4.33
N GLY A 35 21.53 -5.63 -3.88
CA GLY A 35 20.89 -4.63 -4.75
C GLY A 35 19.52 -5.04 -5.30
N GLY A 36 18.85 -6.03 -4.70
CA GLY A 36 17.69 -6.67 -5.33
C GLY A 36 16.55 -7.05 -4.39
N ALA A 37 16.37 -6.34 -3.27
CA ALA A 37 15.21 -6.53 -2.41
C ALA A 37 13.99 -5.79 -2.98
N LEU A 38 12.86 -6.48 -3.02
CA LEU A 38 11.57 -5.94 -3.45
C LEU A 38 10.61 -5.98 -2.27
N LYS A 39 10.11 -4.81 -1.86
CA LYS A 39 9.13 -4.69 -0.78
C LYS A 39 7.74 -4.48 -1.35
N ILE A 40 6.80 -5.33 -0.97
CA ILE A 40 5.45 -5.38 -1.53
C ILE A 40 4.45 -5.26 -0.38
N TYR A 41 3.52 -4.33 -0.51
CA TYR A 41 2.49 -4.04 0.50
C TYR A 41 1.12 -4.57 0.04
N GLY A 42 0.42 -5.28 0.92
CA GLY A 42 -0.87 -5.91 0.68
C GLY A 42 -1.62 -6.26 1.97
N ASP A 43 -2.65 -7.08 1.86
CA ASP A 43 -3.44 -7.56 3.01
C ASP A 43 -3.36 -9.09 2.99
N PHE A 44 -2.81 -9.71 4.04
CA PHE A 44 -2.67 -11.17 4.10
C PHE A 44 -4.02 -11.90 4.17
N ASN A 45 -5.10 -11.20 4.53
CA ASN A 45 -6.46 -11.77 4.52
C ASN A 45 -7.04 -11.84 3.10
N LYS A 46 -6.46 -11.12 2.13
CA LYS A 46 -6.86 -11.10 0.72
C LYS A 46 -5.82 -11.81 -0.14
N LEU A 47 -5.69 -13.12 0.08
CA LEU A 47 -4.61 -13.94 -0.48
C LEU A 47 -4.47 -13.81 -2.01
N ASP A 48 -5.57 -13.88 -2.76
CA ASP A 48 -5.52 -13.87 -4.22
C ASP A 48 -5.13 -12.49 -4.78
N GLU A 49 -5.62 -11.41 -4.16
CA GLU A 49 -5.22 -10.05 -4.51
C GLU A 49 -3.74 -9.80 -4.22
N PHE A 50 -3.24 -10.31 -3.09
CA PHE A 50 -1.84 -10.13 -2.72
C PHE A 50 -0.91 -10.98 -3.60
N LYS A 51 -1.26 -12.23 -3.91
CA LYS A 51 -0.50 -13.07 -4.86
C LYS A 51 -0.34 -12.38 -6.22
N LYS A 52 -1.43 -11.82 -6.76
CA LYS A 52 -1.38 -11.08 -8.02
C LYS A 52 -0.44 -9.86 -7.96
N LYS A 53 -0.42 -9.13 -6.84
CA LYS A 53 0.56 -8.05 -6.64
C LYS A 53 2.00 -8.55 -6.63
N ILE A 54 2.25 -9.71 -6.04
CA ILE A 54 3.58 -10.33 -6.01
C ILE A 54 4.03 -10.69 -7.44
N ASP A 55 3.18 -11.37 -8.21
CA ASP A 55 3.49 -11.78 -9.58
C ASP A 55 3.82 -10.57 -10.47
N ASN A 56 2.99 -9.53 -10.43
CA ASN A 56 3.22 -8.29 -11.16
C ASN A 56 4.55 -7.62 -10.78
N ALA A 57 4.85 -7.56 -9.49
CA ALA A 57 6.07 -6.89 -9.01
C ALA A 57 7.33 -7.67 -9.40
N MET A 58 7.27 -9.00 -9.46
CA MET A 58 8.33 -9.85 -9.98
C MET A 58 8.55 -9.67 -11.48
N GLU A 59 7.48 -9.55 -12.26
CA GLU A 59 7.56 -9.29 -13.70
C GLU A 59 8.22 -7.93 -14.00
N ILE A 60 7.81 -6.88 -13.28
CA ILE A 60 8.42 -5.54 -13.40
C ILE A 60 9.90 -5.58 -13.01
N LYS A 61 10.26 -6.30 -11.95
CA LYS A 61 11.67 -6.47 -11.54
C LYS A 61 12.49 -7.18 -12.62
N ALA A 62 11.93 -8.23 -13.24
CA ALA A 62 12.59 -8.94 -14.33
C ALA A 62 12.78 -8.04 -15.56
N TYR A 63 11.78 -7.21 -15.89
CA TYR A 63 11.89 -6.20 -16.94
C TYR A 63 13.01 -5.19 -16.64
N ALA A 64 13.04 -4.60 -15.45
CA ALA A 64 14.06 -3.63 -15.06
C ALA A 64 15.47 -4.21 -15.13
N ASN A 65 15.66 -5.46 -14.70
CA ASN A 65 16.95 -6.14 -14.77
C ASN A 65 17.38 -6.46 -16.21
N ARG A 66 16.43 -6.64 -17.15
CA ARG A 66 16.74 -6.86 -18.56
C ARG A 66 17.44 -5.64 -19.15
N ASP A 67 16.91 -4.44 -18.91
CA ASP A 67 17.45 -3.19 -19.46
C ASP A 67 18.80 -2.81 -18.80
N VAL A 68 18.97 -3.12 -17.51
CA VAL A 68 20.27 -2.93 -16.83
C VAL A 68 21.37 -3.79 -17.45
N ALA A 69 21.06 -5.01 -17.91
CA ALA A 69 22.06 -5.89 -18.54
C ALA A 69 22.49 -5.44 -19.95
N VAL A 70 21.74 -4.55 -20.61
CA VAL A 70 22.06 -4.07 -21.97
C VAL A 70 22.89 -2.77 -21.95
N ASN A 71 22.96 -2.09 -20.80
CA ASN A 71 23.72 -0.85 -20.59
C ASN A 71 24.99 -1.04 -19.75
N VAL A 72 25.50 -2.27 -19.61
CA VAL A 72 26.77 -2.60 -18.95
C VAL A 72 27.78 -3.16 -19.95
#